data_AF-A0A815VVQ5-F1
#
_entry.id   AF-A0A815VVQ5-F1
#
_cell.length_a   1.000
_cell.length_b   1.000
_cell.length_c   1.000
_cell.angle_alpha   90.00
_cell.angle_beta   90.00
_cell.angle_gamma   90.00
#
_symmetry.space_group_name_H-M   'P 1'
#
loop_
_entity.id
_entity.type
_entity.pdbx_description
1 polymer ?
#
loop_
_entity_poly.entity_id
_entity_poly.type
_entity_poly.pdbx_seq_one_letter_code
_entity_poly.pdbx_strand_id
1 'polypeptide(L)' 'MQWKNGDTTNEQVVAGGNGRGNGLHQLQYPTDLLIDKETDSLIICDRENQRVV' A
#
# COMPACT_ATOMS: atom_id res chain seq x y z
N MET A 1 4.37 5.75 16.64
CA MET A 1 3.16 5.44 15.84
C MET A 1 2.38 4.38 16.61
N GLN A 2 1.14 4.69 17.00
CA GLN A 2 0.30 3.76 17.75
C GLN A 2 -0.62 3.06 16.76
N TRP A 3 -0.32 1.80 16.42
CA TRP A 3 -1.33 0.92 15.83
C TRP A 3 -2.30 0.56 16.97
N LYS A 4 -3.49 1.17 16.95
CA LYS A 4 -4.55 0.83 17.90
C LYS A 4 -5.12 -0.53 17.51
N ASN A 5 -4.54 -1.59 18.06
CA ASN A 5 -5.15 -2.91 18.06
C ASN A 5 -6.46 -2.84 18.85
N GLY A 6 -7.60 -3.15 18.22
CA GLY A 6 -8.83 -3.41 18.96
C GLY A 6 -10.13 -3.28 18.18
N ASP A 7 -10.16 -2.61 17.03
CA ASP A 7 -11.39 -2.45 16.24
C ASP A 7 -11.18 -2.92 14.80
N THR A 8 -11.00 -4.25 14.65
CA THR A 8 -10.71 -4.91 13.36
C THR A 8 -11.93 -4.99 12.43
N THR A 9 -13.05 -4.34 12.79
CA THR A 9 -14.29 -4.42 11.98
C THR A 9 -14.23 -3.57 10.72
N ASN A 10 -13.29 -2.61 10.63
CA ASN A 10 -13.18 -1.67 9.50
C ASN A 10 -11.76 -1.53 8.93
N GLU A 11 -10.85 -2.47 9.22
CA GLU A 11 -9.52 -2.46 8.63
C GLU A 11 -9.59 -2.92 7.17
N GLN A 12 -9.37 -2.00 6.24
CA GLN A 12 -9.36 -2.29 4.81
C GLN A 12 -7.92 -2.34 4.28
N VAL A 13 -7.58 -3.40 3.57
CA VAL A 13 -6.36 -3.44 2.76
C VAL A 13 -6.55 -2.49 1.57
N VAL A 14 -5.81 -1.40 1.55
CA VAL A 14 -5.91 -0.36 0.49
C VAL A 14 -4.91 -0.56 -0.65
N ALA A 15 -3.86 -1.36 -0.43
CA ALA A 15 -2.89 -1.72 -1.47
C ALA A 15 -2.23 -3.08 -1.17
N GLY A 16 -2.00 -3.88 -2.21
CA GLY A 16 -1.45 -5.23 -2.08
C GLY A 16 -2.49 -6.28 -1.66
N GLY A 17 -2.07 -7.24 -0.83
CA GLY A 17 -2.95 -8.31 -0.31
C GLY A 17 -3.20 -9.51 -1.26
N ASN A 18 -2.81 -9.41 -2.54
CA ASN A 18 -3.07 -10.44 -3.56
C ASN A 18 -1.80 -11.16 -4.06
N GLY A 19 -0.80 -11.26 -3.18
CA GLY A 19 0.50 -11.85 -3.51
C GLY A 19 1.38 -10.97 -4.41
N ARG A 20 2.58 -11.48 -4.69
CA ARG A 20 3.60 -10.84 -5.53
C ARG A 20 3.21 -10.94 -7.01
N GLY A 21 3.27 -9.83 -7.76
CA GLY A 21 3.10 -9.84 -9.21
C GLY A 21 2.92 -8.45 -9.81
N ASN A 22 2.67 -8.41 -11.13
CA ASN A 22 2.61 -7.17 -11.92
C ASN A 22 1.19 -6.63 -12.09
N GLY A 23 0.17 -7.34 -11.57
CA GLY A 23 -1.23 -6.89 -11.60
C GLY A 23 -1.43 -5.58 -10.84
N LEU A 24 -2.50 -4.83 -11.16
CA LEU A 24 -2.81 -3.56 -10.49
C LEU A 24 -3.04 -3.72 -8.97
N HIS A 25 -3.51 -4.89 -8.54
CA HIS A 25 -3.77 -5.22 -7.14
C HIS A 25 -2.65 -6.05 -6.48
N GLN A 26 -1.50 -6.17 -7.16
CA GLN A 26 -0.32 -6.92 -6.68
C GLN A 26 0.86 -5.96 -6.54
N LEU A 27 1.62 -6.11 -5.46
CA LEU A 27 2.87 -5.36 -5.24
C LEU A 27 4.06 -6.32 -5.29
N GLN A 28 5.22 -5.81 -5.66
CA GLN A 28 6.45 -6.55 -5.82
C GLN A 28 7.61 -5.84 -5.12
N TYR A 29 7.94 -6.30 -3.91
CA TYR A 29 9.00 -5.74 -3.05
C TYR A 29 8.94 -4.21 -2.94
N PRO A 30 7.82 -3.63 -2.49
CA PRO A 30 7.74 -2.20 -2.27
C PRO A 30 8.76 -1.78 -1.20
N THR A 31 9.41 -0.64 -1.40
CA THR A 31 10.49 -0.18 -0.51
C THR A 31 10.14 1.07 0.29
N ASP A 32 9.15 1.82 -0.14
CA ASP A 32 8.74 3.06 0.52
C ASP A 32 7.28 3.39 0.22
N LEU A 33 6.67 4.23 1.07
CA LEU A 33 5.34 4.79 0.89
C LEU A 33 5.30 6.23 1.39
N LEU A 34 4.46 7.04 0.77
CA LEU A 34 4.14 8.38 1.24
C LEU A 34 2.65 8.66 1.13
N ILE A 35 2.15 9.51 2.00
CA ILE A 35 0.76 9.98 1.97
C ILE A 35 0.80 11.42 1.47
N ASP A 36 0.21 11.64 0.31
CA ASP A 36 -0.06 12.99 -0.19
C ASP A 36 -1.33 13.51 0.49
N LYS A 37 -1.17 14.52 1.36
CA LYS A 37 -2.28 15.11 2.11
C LYS A 37 -3.12 16.07 1.27
N GLU A 38 -2.61 16.56 0.15
CA GLU A 38 -3.35 17.45 -0.74
C GLU A 38 -4.34 16.67 -1.60
N THR A 39 -3.93 15.49 -2.07
CA THR A 39 -4.76 14.62 -2.93
C THR A 39 -5.39 13.44 -2.18
N ASP A 40 -5.13 13.32 -0.88
CA ASP A 40 -5.52 12.18 -0.03
C ASP A 40 -5.13 10.81 -0.64
N SER A 41 -3.95 10.76 -1.27
CA SER A 41 -3.46 9.60 -2.01
C SER A 41 -2.35 8.88 -1.26
N LEU A 42 -2.38 7.55 -1.27
CA LEU A 42 -1.26 6.71 -0.86
C LEU A 42 -0.40 6.40 -2.09
N ILE A 43 0.86 6.83 -2.06
CA ILE A 43 1.81 6.62 -3.15
C ILE A 43 2.85 5.60 -2.71
N ILE A 44 3.09 4.58 -3.54
CA ILE A 44 3.92 3.42 -3.21
C ILE A 44 5.05 3.25 -4.23
N CYS A 45 6.28 3.11 -3.74
CA CYS A 45 7.45 2.74 -4.53
C CYS A 45 7.50 1.22 -4.72
N ASP A 46 6.87 0.72 -5.79
CA ASP A 46 6.75 -0.70 -6.13
C ASP A 46 7.99 -1.20 -6.89
N ARG A 47 9.13 -1.28 -6.18
CA ARG A 47 10.49 -1.35 -6.73
C ARG A 47 10.69 -2.43 -7.79
N GLU A 48 10.29 -3.66 -7.53
CA GLU A 48 10.55 -4.77 -8.47
C GLU A 48 9.54 -4.82 -9.61
N ASN A 49 8.43 -4.08 -9.52
CA ASN A 49 7.57 -3.79 -10.67
C ASN A 49 8.02 -2.54 -11.43
N GLN A 50 9.05 -1.83 -10.94
CA GLN A 50 9.63 -0.63 -11.56
C GLN A 50 8.58 0.46 -11.81
N ARG A 51 7.63 0.62 -10.89
CA ARG A 51 6.54 1.60 -10.99
C ARG A 51 6.30 2.34 -9.69
N VAL A 52 5.56 3.42 -9.79
CA VAL A 52 4.92 4.13 -8.68
C VAL A 52 3.42 3.89 -8.82
N VAL A 53 2.77 3.47 -7.73
CA VAL A 53 1.33 3.26 -7.64
C VAL A 53 0.72 4.35 -6.78
#